data_AF-A0A662F4I8-F1
#
_entry.id   AF-A0A662F4I8-F1
#
_cell.length_a   1.000
_cell.length_b   1.000
_cell.length_c   1.000
_cell.angle_alpha   90.00
_cell.angle_beta   90.00
_cell.angle_gamma   90.00
#
_symmetry.space_group_name_H-M   'P 1'
#
loop_
_entity.id
_entity.type
_entity.pdbx_description
1 polymer ?
#
loop_
_entity_poly.entity_id
_entity_poly.type
_entity_poly.pdbx_seq_one_letter_code
_entity_poly.pdbx_strand_id
1 'polypeptide(L)'
;MVKQINLLTTLVISFLSIYIGLILAYLSKLEVKPALKYIRVIKNSLFSGILGTFAYFVNPYAAFIAAPIFMLLLFFNLSNRILFPLTAFIFYYASTLTLQSFELVATLIYLLGLTIGVIFFANNEKLNLKKMLGKLFIEYVWFLVIGIILILL
;
A
#
# COMPACT_ATOMS: atom_id res chain seq x y z
N MET A 1 -6.25 -24.27 -1.66
CA MET A 1 -5.41 -24.03 -2.85
C MET A 1 -5.71 -22.68 -3.52
N VAL A 2 -6.96 -22.36 -3.92
CA VAL A 2 -7.31 -21.08 -4.56
C VAL A 2 -6.99 -19.84 -3.68
N LYS A 3 -7.17 -19.92 -2.36
CA LYS A 3 -6.88 -18.82 -1.42
C LYS A 3 -5.39 -18.47 -1.28
N GLN A 4 -4.50 -19.46 -1.38
CA GLN A 4 -3.04 -19.25 -1.21
C GLN A 4 -2.39 -18.64 -2.45
N ILE A 5 -2.87 -19.00 -3.65
CA ILE A 5 -2.40 -18.44 -4.92
C ILE A 5 -2.69 -16.92 -4.96
N ASN A 6 -3.89 -16.52 -4.53
CA ASN A 6 -4.30 -15.11 -4.55
C ASN A 6 -3.41 -14.21 -3.69
N LEU A 7 -2.96 -14.69 -2.53
CA LEU A 7 -2.20 -13.90 -1.55
C LEU A 7 -0.76 -13.65 -2.02
N LEU A 8 -0.11 -14.68 -2.58
CA LEU A 8 1.23 -14.53 -3.14
C LEU A 8 1.22 -13.59 -4.36
N THR A 9 0.20 -13.72 -5.22
CA THR A 9 0.02 -12.84 -6.37
C THR A 9 -0.20 -11.38 -5.94
N THR A 10 -0.96 -11.11 -4.88
CA THR A 10 -1.13 -9.74 -4.39
C THR A 10 0.08 -9.15 -3.69
N LEU A 11 0.88 -9.97 -3.00
CA LEU A 11 2.19 -9.51 -2.49
C LEU A 11 3.10 -9.05 -3.65
N VAL A 12 3.11 -9.82 -4.75
CA VAL A 12 3.87 -9.48 -5.96
C VAL A 12 3.31 -8.21 -6.62
N ILE A 13 1.99 -8.08 -6.79
CA ILE A 13 1.35 -6.88 -7.36
C ILE A 13 1.66 -5.64 -6.52
N SER A 14 1.59 -5.75 -5.19
CA SER A 14 1.91 -4.66 -4.28
C SER A 14 3.35 -4.20 -4.48
N PHE A 15 4.31 -5.13 -4.50
CA PHE A 15 5.71 -4.79 -4.73
C PHE A 15 5.94 -4.16 -6.11
N LEU A 16 5.38 -4.75 -7.17
CA LEU A 16 5.48 -4.24 -8.53
C LEU A 16 4.95 -2.80 -8.62
N SER A 17 3.82 -2.50 -7.98
CA SER A 17 3.25 -1.16 -8.01
C SER A 17 4.18 -0.10 -7.40
N ILE A 18 4.88 -0.44 -6.32
CA ILE A 18 5.83 0.47 -5.66
C ILE A 18 7.11 0.62 -6.49
N TYR A 19 7.58 -0.49 -7.07
CA TYR A 19 8.72 -0.49 -7.97
C TYR A 19 8.45 0.40 -9.19
N ILE A 20 7.28 0.25 -9.81
CA ILE A 20 6.83 1.09 -10.92
C ILE A 20 6.71 2.55 -10.47
N GLY A 21 6.12 2.82 -9.30
CA GLY A 21 6.00 4.18 -8.76
C GLY A 21 7.35 4.86 -8.54
N LEU A 22 8.35 4.10 -8.08
CA LEU A 22 9.73 4.56 -7.94
C LEU A 22 10.36 4.88 -9.29
N ILE A 23 10.20 4.02 -10.29
CA ILE A 23 10.71 4.26 -11.65
C ILE A 23 10.06 5.49 -12.27
N LEU A 24 8.73 5.60 -12.19
CA LEU A 24 8.00 6.76 -12.70
C LEU A 24 8.49 8.05 -12.04
N ALA A 25 8.69 8.04 -10.72
CA ALA A 25 9.24 9.18 -9.99
C ALA A 25 10.68 9.52 -10.38
N TYR A 26 11.50 8.51 -10.66
CA TYR A 26 12.86 8.70 -11.17
C TYR A 26 12.85 9.37 -12.55
N LEU A 27 11.96 8.95 -13.45
CA LEU A 27 11.80 9.53 -14.78
C LEU A 27 11.20 10.96 -14.74
N SER A 28 10.30 11.24 -13.79
CA SER A 28 9.60 12.52 -13.62
C SER A 28 10.15 13.38 -12.47
N LYS A 29 11.44 13.24 -12.14
CA LYS A 29 12.07 13.82 -10.93
C LYS A 29 11.77 15.29 -10.67
N LEU A 30 11.65 16.10 -11.72
CA LEU A 30 11.37 17.54 -11.63
C LEU A 30 9.96 17.86 -11.10
N GLU A 31 8.99 17.00 -11.40
CA GLU A 31 7.57 17.18 -11.05
C GLU A 31 7.24 16.62 -9.66
N VAL A 32 8.03 15.66 -9.17
CA VAL A 32 7.78 14.96 -7.91
C VAL A 32 7.82 15.90 -6.71
N LYS A 33 8.77 16.86 -6.66
CA LYS A 33 8.92 17.80 -5.53
C LYS A 33 7.68 18.67 -5.30
N PRO A 34 7.20 19.44 -6.29
CA PRO A 34 6.01 20.26 -6.10
C PRO A 34 4.75 19.40 -5.87
N ALA A 35 4.67 18.21 -6.50
CA ALA A 35 3.53 17.32 -6.36
C ALA A 35 3.47 16.62 -4.98
N LEU A 36 4.56 16.59 -4.22
CA LEU A 36 4.72 15.73 -3.05
C LEU A 36 3.66 15.94 -1.96
N LYS A 37 3.23 17.19 -1.76
CA LYS A 37 2.15 17.52 -0.81
C LYS A 37 0.84 16.82 -1.22
N TYR A 38 0.48 16.89 -2.49
CA TYR A 38 -0.73 16.26 -3.03
C TYR A 38 -0.61 14.75 -3.03
N ILE A 39 0.55 14.20 -3.38
CA ILE A 39 0.80 12.75 -3.37
C ILE A 39 0.64 12.18 -1.96
N ARG A 40 1.07 12.89 -0.91
CA ARG A 40 0.83 12.48 0.48
C ARG A 40 -0.66 12.46 0.85
N VAL A 41 -1.43 13.45 0.39
CA VAL A 41 -2.89 13.48 0.59
C VAL A 41 -3.56 12.32 -0.13
N ILE A 42 -3.16 12.05 -1.38
CA ILE A 42 -3.66 10.92 -2.18
C ILE A 42 -3.32 9.60 -1.48
N LYS A 43 -2.08 9.41 -1.00
CA LYS A 43 -1.65 8.23 -0.23
C LYS A 43 -2.55 8.00 0.98
N ASN A 44 -2.78 9.03 1.80
CA ASN A 44 -3.64 8.91 2.98
C ASN A 44 -5.10 8.62 2.60
N SER A 45 -5.59 9.20 1.50
CA SER A 45 -6.95 8.97 0.99
C SER A 45 -7.14 7.56 0.47
N LEU A 46 -6.17 7.04 -0.29
CA LEU A 46 -6.17 5.66 -0.76
C LEU A 46 -6.10 4.68 0.41
N PHE A 47 -5.23 4.94 1.39
CA PHE A 47 -5.14 4.11 2.59
C PHE A 47 -6.45 4.09 3.38
N SER A 48 -7.07 5.25 3.57
CA SER A 48 -8.38 5.37 4.22
C SER A 48 -9.47 4.65 3.43
N GLY A 49 -9.45 4.76 2.10
CA GLY A 49 -10.36 4.05 1.20
C GLY A 49 -10.21 2.54 1.30
N ILE A 50 -8.98 2.03 1.38
CA ILE A 50 -8.70 0.60 1.58
C ILE A 50 -9.30 0.14 2.91
N LEU A 51 -9.04 0.86 4.01
CA LEU A 51 -9.59 0.49 5.31
C LEU A 51 -11.12 0.60 5.36
N GLY A 52 -11.72 1.56 4.67
CA GLY A 52 -13.18 1.71 4.60
C GLY A 52 -13.85 0.61 3.80
N THR A 53 -13.24 0.26 2.67
CA THR A 53 -13.66 -0.90 1.88
C THR A 53 -13.55 -2.17 2.73
N PHE A 54 -12.46 -2.31 3.48
CA PHE A 54 -12.27 -3.41 4.40
C PHE A 54 -13.33 -3.48 5.50
N ALA A 55 -13.58 -2.37 6.21
CA ALA A 55 -14.59 -2.29 7.26
C ALA A 55 -15.98 -2.65 6.75
N TYR A 56 -16.34 -2.19 5.53
CA TYR A 56 -17.58 -2.54 4.87
C TYR A 56 -17.73 -4.05 4.63
N PHE A 57 -16.67 -4.73 4.18
CA PHE A 57 -16.70 -6.18 3.97
C PHE A 57 -16.75 -7.00 5.26
N VAL A 58 -16.23 -6.47 6.36
CA VAL A 58 -16.35 -7.12 7.68
C VAL A 58 -17.77 -6.97 8.22
N ASN A 59 -18.30 -5.75 8.18
CA ASN A 59 -19.66 -5.44 8.60
C ASN A 59 -20.10 -4.10 7.97
N PRO A 60 -21.17 -4.06 7.15
CA PRO A 60 -21.64 -2.82 6.54
C PRO A 60 -21.92 -1.69 7.54
N TYR A 61 -22.32 -2.02 8.76
CA TYR A 61 -22.54 -1.05 9.84
C TYR A 61 -21.23 -0.58 10.50
N ALA A 62 -20.16 -1.38 10.45
CA ALA A 62 -18.84 -0.95 10.89
C ALA A 62 -18.24 0.13 10.00
N ALA A 63 -18.65 0.22 8.73
CA ALA A 63 -18.23 1.30 7.84
C ALA A 63 -18.66 2.69 8.35
N PHE A 64 -19.83 2.79 9.00
CA PHE A 64 -20.32 4.04 9.61
C PHE A 64 -19.52 4.46 10.84
N ILE A 65 -19.06 3.50 11.64
CA ILE A 65 -18.21 3.75 12.82
C ILE A 65 -16.76 4.01 12.42
N ALA A 66 -16.30 3.39 11.34
CA ALA A 66 -14.95 3.55 10.85
C ALA A 66 -14.75 4.87 10.06
N ALA A 67 -15.81 5.47 9.52
CA ALA A 67 -15.77 6.77 8.85
C ALA A 67 -15.08 7.90 9.65
N PRO A 68 -15.41 8.17 10.94
CA PRO A 68 -14.69 9.15 11.74
C PRO A 68 -13.23 8.75 12.02
N ILE A 69 -12.92 7.46 12.11
CA ILE A 69 -11.54 6.96 12.26
C ILE A 69 -10.74 7.20 10.96
N PHE A 70 -11.37 7.03 9.79
CA PHE A 70 -10.75 7.35 8.50
C PHE A 70 -10.54 8.85 8.31
N MET A 71 -11.49 9.68 8.74
CA MET A 71 -11.27 11.12 8.79
C MET A 71 -10.06 11.47 9.66
N LEU A 72 -9.94 10.87 10.86
CA LEU A 72 -8.75 11.05 11.70
C LEU A 72 -7.46 10.57 11.02
N LEU A 73 -7.47 9.42 10.35
CA LEU A 73 -6.30 8.89 9.64
C LEU A 73 -5.87 9.74 8.43
N LEU A 74 -6.80 10.48 7.80
CA LEU A 74 -6.45 11.48 6.79
C LEU A 74 -5.60 12.63 7.38
N PHE A 75 -5.87 13.00 8.64
CA PHE A 75 -5.11 14.02 9.38
C PHE A 75 -3.78 13.50 9.92
N PHE A 76 -3.69 12.22 10.30
CA PHE A 76 -2.45 11.62 10.77
C PHE A 76 -1.53 11.25 9.58
N ASN A 77 -0.38 11.93 9.47
CA ASN A 77 0.61 11.68 8.43
C ASN A 77 1.40 10.39 8.71
N LEU A 78 0.76 9.23 8.49
CA LEU A 78 1.34 7.91 8.71
C LEU A 78 2.66 7.73 7.95
N SER A 79 3.67 7.20 8.63
CA SER A 79 4.98 6.95 8.02
C SER A 79 4.92 5.81 7.00
N ASN A 80 5.76 5.89 5.96
CA ASN A 80 5.80 4.90 4.89
C ASN A 80 6.16 3.49 5.39
N ARG A 81 6.91 3.39 6.50
CA ARG A 81 7.30 2.11 7.12
C ARG A 81 6.12 1.35 7.73
N ILE A 82 5.10 2.09 8.19
CA ILE A 82 3.92 1.50 8.85
C ILE A 82 2.89 1.08 7.80
N LEU A 83 2.77 1.83 6.71
CA LEU A 83 1.77 1.57 5.66
C LEU A 83 1.99 0.23 4.95
N PHE A 84 3.25 -0.16 4.77
CA PHE A 84 3.66 -1.35 4.04
C PHE A 84 3.24 -2.69 4.70
N PRO A 85 3.48 -2.92 6.00
CA PRO A 85 2.94 -4.09 6.69
C PRO A 85 1.42 -4.03 6.90
N LEU A 86 0.85 -2.83 7.02
CA LEU A 86 -0.61 -2.66 7.13
C LEU A 86 -1.34 -3.06 5.84
N THR A 87 -0.80 -2.73 4.66
CA THR A 87 -1.38 -3.20 3.39
C THR A 87 -1.32 -4.73 3.27
N ALA A 88 -0.28 -5.39 3.79
CA ALA A 88 -0.20 -6.85 3.85
C ALA A 88 -1.32 -7.45 4.71
N PHE A 89 -1.55 -6.89 5.91
CA PHE A 89 -2.61 -7.32 6.81
C PHE A 89 -4.00 -7.18 6.18
N ILE A 90 -4.27 -6.03 5.57
CA ILE A 90 -5.55 -5.78 4.91
C ILE A 90 -5.76 -6.78 3.76
N PHE A 91 -4.71 -7.13 3.02
CA PHE A 91 -4.79 -8.14 1.96
C PHE A 91 -5.03 -9.55 2.48
N TYR A 92 -4.30 -9.95 3.53
CA TYR A 92 -4.51 -11.25 4.18
C TYR A 92 -5.98 -11.43 4.52
N TYR A 93 -6.56 -10.45 5.21
CA TYR A 93 -7.93 -10.55 5.67
C TYR A 93 -8.97 -10.29 4.56
N ALA A 94 -8.70 -9.43 3.57
CA ALA A 94 -9.58 -9.30 2.39
C ALA A 94 -9.61 -10.60 1.57
N SER A 95 -8.50 -11.35 1.50
CA SER A 95 -8.45 -12.64 0.78
C SER A 95 -9.24 -13.76 1.46
N THR A 96 -9.52 -13.63 2.77
CA THR A 96 -10.32 -14.62 3.51
C THR A 96 -11.83 -14.39 3.32
N LEU A 97 -12.25 -13.14 3.05
CA LEU A 97 -13.62 -12.72 2.73
C LEU A 97 -13.85 -12.74 1.20
N THR A 98 -14.27 -13.89 0.67
CA THR A 98 -14.85 -14.15 -0.68
C THR A 98 -14.58 -13.14 -1.82
N LEU A 99 -13.74 -13.59 -2.78
CA LEU A 99 -13.38 -13.15 -4.15
C LEU A 99 -14.09 -11.96 -4.88
N GLN A 100 -15.37 -11.65 -4.65
CA GLN A 100 -16.10 -10.68 -5.50
C GLN A 100 -15.64 -9.22 -5.36
N SER A 101 -14.81 -8.93 -4.36
CA SER A 101 -14.27 -7.61 -4.05
C SER A 101 -12.77 -7.46 -4.32
N PHE A 102 -12.14 -8.52 -4.83
CA PHE A 102 -10.69 -8.59 -4.98
C PHE A 102 -10.14 -7.56 -5.96
N GLU A 103 -10.83 -7.29 -7.07
CA GLU A 103 -10.39 -6.34 -8.08
C GLU A 103 -10.31 -4.91 -7.54
N LEU A 104 -11.36 -4.45 -6.84
CA LEU A 104 -11.39 -3.12 -6.24
C LEU A 104 -10.30 -2.95 -5.18
N VAL A 105 -10.12 -3.94 -4.31
CA VAL A 105 -9.05 -3.94 -3.30
C VAL A 105 -7.66 -3.95 -3.98
N ALA A 106 -7.48 -4.76 -5.02
CA ALA A 106 -6.23 -4.83 -5.76
C ALA A 106 -5.90 -3.52 -6.48
N THR A 107 -6.89 -2.86 -7.10
CA THR A 107 -6.71 -1.55 -7.74
C THR A 107 -6.33 -0.48 -6.71
N LEU A 108 -7.03 -0.41 -5.57
CA LEU A 108 -6.73 0.56 -4.52
C LEU A 108 -5.31 0.38 -3.97
N ILE A 109 -4.86 -0.87 -3.82
CA ILE A 109 -3.53 -1.16 -3.29
C ILE A 109 -2.45 -0.93 -4.34
N TYR A 110 -2.73 -1.22 -5.62
CA TYR A 110 -1.84 -0.85 -6.72
C TYR A 110 -1.62 0.68 -6.75
N LEU A 111 -2.69 1.46 -6.64
CA LEU A 111 -2.61 2.93 -6.58
C LEU A 111 -1.87 3.40 -5.33
N LEU A 112 -2.14 2.80 -4.17
CA LEU A 112 -1.44 3.13 -2.94
C LEU A 112 0.06 2.84 -3.08
N GLY A 113 0.42 1.67 -3.60
CA GLY A 113 1.80 1.27 -3.80
C GLY A 113 2.54 2.20 -4.77
N LEU A 114 1.91 2.61 -5.87
CA LEU A 114 2.44 3.65 -6.76
C LEU A 114 2.78 4.94 -5.99
N THR A 115 1.84 5.47 -5.19
CA THR A 115 2.09 6.70 -4.41
C THR A 115 3.20 6.53 -3.37
N ILE A 116 3.27 5.36 -2.72
CA ILE A 116 4.35 5.02 -1.79
C ILE A 116 5.70 5.00 -2.52
N GLY A 117 5.76 4.43 -3.72
CA GLY A 117 6.97 4.40 -4.54
C GLY A 117 7.47 5.80 -4.89
N VAL A 118 6.56 6.70 -5.27
CA VAL A 118 6.90 8.10 -5.57
C VAL A 118 7.40 8.84 -4.32
N ILE A 119 6.75 8.66 -3.18
CA ILE A 119 7.19 9.29 -1.91
C ILE A 119 8.52 8.70 -1.46
N PHE A 120 8.71 7.39 -1.60
CA PHE A 120 9.96 6.72 -1.28
C PHE A 120 11.12 7.28 -2.12
N PHE A 121 10.88 7.50 -3.41
CA PHE A 121 11.85 8.14 -4.30
C PHE A 121 12.24 9.52 -3.77
N ALA A 122 11.26 10.38 -3.51
CA ALA A 122 11.51 11.73 -3.07
C ALA A 122 12.24 11.82 -1.71
N ASN A 123 11.90 10.94 -0.77
CA ASN A 123 12.60 10.86 0.53
C ASN A 123 14.06 10.39 0.40
N ASN A 124 14.42 9.75 -0.73
CA ASN A 124 15.74 9.18 -0.98
C ASN A 124 16.41 9.78 -2.23
N GLU A 125 15.98 10.95 -2.70
CA GLU A 125 16.42 11.58 -3.96
C GLU A 125 17.94 11.79 -4.03
N LYS A 126 18.61 11.92 -2.88
CA LYS A 126 20.07 12.08 -2.74
C LYS A 126 20.84 10.77 -2.99
N LEU A 127 20.16 9.64 -3.09
CA LEU A 127 20.78 8.33 -3.29
C LEU A 127 20.78 7.96 -4.78
N ASN A 128 21.79 7.23 -5.22
CA ASN A 128 21.80 6.62 -6.55
C ASN A 128 20.71 5.53 -6.64
N LEU A 129 20.13 5.36 -7.83
CA LEU A 129 19.04 4.41 -8.10
C LEU A 129 19.34 3.00 -7.55
N LYS A 130 20.56 2.48 -7.75
CA LYS A 130 20.99 1.18 -7.21
C LYS A 130 20.85 1.08 -5.68
N LYS A 131 21.21 2.13 -4.94
CA LYS A 131 21.06 2.17 -3.47
C LYS A 131 19.60 2.30 -3.06
N MET A 132 18.79 3.04 -3.82
CA MET A 132 17.35 3.18 -3.57
C MET A 132 16.62 1.84 -3.76
N LEU A 133 16.92 1.13 -4.84
CA LEU A 133 16.41 -0.22 -5.09
C LEU A 133 16.85 -1.21 -4.01
N GLY A 134 18.10 -1.13 -3.55
CA GLY A 134 18.57 -1.94 -2.42
C GLY A 134 17.77 -1.69 -1.14
N LYS A 135 17.49 -0.42 -0.81
CA LYS A 135 16.62 -0.08 0.34
C LYS A 135 15.18 -0.57 0.14
N LEU A 136 14.63 -0.41 -1.06
CA LEU A 136 13.28 -0.90 -1.39
C LEU A 136 13.20 -2.42 -1.20
N PHE A 137 14.25 -3.14 -1.62
CA PHE A 137 14.33 -4.58 -1.47
C PHE A 137 14.35 -5.00 0.01
N ILE A 138 15.04 -4.24 0.88
CA ILE A 138 15.01 -4.51 2.33
C ILE A 138 13.61 -4.34 2.91
N GLU A 139 12.90 -3.25 2.56
CA GLU A 139 11.51 -3.04 2.97
C GLU A 139 10.59 -4.15 2.42
N TYR A 140 10.86 -4.64 1.20
CA TYR A 140 10.17 -5.79 0.61
C TYR A 140 10.45 -7.11 1.33
N VAL A 141 11.67 -7.35 1.82
CA VAL A 141 11.98 -8.53 2.62
C VAL A 141 11.15 -8.51 3.91
N TRP A 142 11.08 -7.37 4.60
CA TRP A 142 10.21 -7.22 5.78
C TRP A 142 8.74 -7.47 5.46
N PHE A 143 8.26 -6.96 4.33
CA PHE A 143 6.91 -7.19 3.83
C PHE A 143 6.64 -8.68 3.55
N LEU A 144 7.57 -9.36 2.90
CA LEU A 144 7.48 -10.80 2.64
C LEU A 144 7.48 -11.60 3.93
N VAL A 145 8.35 -11.28 4.89
CA VAL A 145 8.40 -11.97 6.18
C VAL A 145 7.05 -11.85 6.90
N ILE A 146 6.48 -10.65 6.96
CA ILE A 146 5.17 -10.42 7.57
C ILE A 146 4.06 -11.13 6.78
N GLY A 147 4.11 -11.09 5.44
CA GLY A 147 3.18 -11.81 4.57
C GLY A 147 3.23 -13.32 4.77
N ILE A 148 4.42 -13.91 4.90
CA ILE A 148 4.61 -15.34 5.15
C ILE A 148 4.11 -15.71 6.56
N ILE A 149 4.40 -14.89 7.58
CA ILE A 149 3.87 -15.10 8.93
C ILE A 149 2.34 -15.09 8.91
N LEU A 150 1.73 -14.15 8.20
CA LEU A 150 0.28 -14.10 8.02
C LEU A 150 -0.25 -15.35 7.30
N ILE A 151 0.44 -15.87 6.27
CA ILE A 151 0.03 -17.11 5.58
C ILE A 151 0.08 -18.34 6.51
N LEU A 152 1.02 -18.37 7.46
CA LEU A 152 1.21 -19.48 8.39
C LEU A 152 0.23 -19.46 9.58
N LEU A 153 -0.41 -18.31 9.85
CA LEU A 153 -1.44 -18.10 10.88
C LEU A 153 -2.85 -18.40 10.32
#